data_AF-A0AAE7HA22-F1
#
_entry.id   AF-A0AAE7HA22-F1
#
_cell.length_a   1.000
_cell.length_b   1.000
_cell.length_c   1.000
_cell.angle_alpha   90.00
_cell.angle_beta   90.00
_cell.angle_gamma   90.00
#
_symmetry.space_group_name_H-M   'P 1'
#
loop_
_entity.id
_entity.type
_entity.pdbx_description
1 polymer ?
#
loop_
_entity_poly.entity_id
_entity_poly.type
_entity_poly.pdbx_seq_one_letter_code
_entity_poly.pdbx_strand_id
1 'polypeptide(L)'
;MDAIHHLDFSPLTPEENLALSFGCEECLAGLCHTLHFLGDSLVTVANEDPVPFSAESVCQLGHSLACISQLIPALALLEAKADRQVFANDSLS
;
A
#
# COMPACT_ATOMS: atom_id res chain seq x y z
N MET A 1 5.00 1.99 -12.62
CA MET A 1 4.99 0.65 -11.98
C MET A 1 6.17 -0.21 -12.40
N ASP A 2 6.72 -0.03 -13.62
CA ASP A 2 7.89 -0.76 -14.10
C ASP A 2 9.14 -0.67 -13.22
N ALA A 3 9.34 0.43 -12.49
CA ALA A 3 10.51 0.61 -11.62
C ALA A 3 10.67 -0.51 -10.57
N ILE A 4 9.57 -1.00 -9.99
CA ILE A 4 9.61 -2.06 -8.97
C ILE A 4 10.00 -3.40 -9.58
N HIS A 5 9.60 -3.67 -10.83
CA HIS A 5 10.00 -4.88 -11.53
C HIS A 5 11.51 -4.96 -11.74
N HIS A 6 12.20 -3.82 -11.87
CA HIS A 6 13.65 -3.75 -12.06
C HIS A 6 14.46 -3.72 -10.77
N LEU A 7 13.83 -3.66 -9.60
CA LEU A 7 14.56 -3.76 -8.34
C LEU A 7 15.15 -5.17 -8.18
N ASP A 8 16.47 -5.20 -7.95
CA ASP A 8 17.23 -6.39 -7.63
C ASP A 8 17.38 -6.50 -6.10
N PHE A 9 16.86 -7.59 -5.55
CA PHE A 9 16.88 -7.87 -4.12
C PHE A 9 17.96 -8.89 -3.74
N SER A 10 18.68 -9.47 -4.72
CA SER A 10 19.78 -10.40 -4.45
C SER A 10 20.86 -9.88 -3.49
N PRO A 11 21.10 -8.56 -3.32
CA PRO A 11 22.03 -8.05 -2.32
C PRO A 11 21.49 -8.04 -0.88
N LEU A 12 20.17 -8.20 -0.67
CA LEU A 12 19.56 -8.13 0.66
C LEU A 12 19.87 -9.38 1.48
N THR A 13 20.18 -9.20 2.77
CA THR A 13 20.28 -10.33 3.68
C THR A 13 18.90 -10.99 3.90
N PRO A 14 18.86 -12.24 4.41
CA PRO A 14 17.59 -12.87 4.77
C PRO A 14 16.76 -12.03 5.75
N GLU A 15 17.40 -11.41 6.74
CA GLU A 15 16.72 -10.54 7.72
C GLU A 15 16.16 -9.27 7.07
N GLU A 16 16.91 -8.65 6.15
CA GLU A 16 16.45 -7.48 5.41
C GLU A 16 15.26 -7.81 4.50
N ASN A 17 15.30 -8.97 3.82
CA ASN A 17 14.19 -9.46 3.01
C ASN A 17 12.94 -9.74 3.84
N LEU A 18 13.11 -10.36 5.01
CA LEU A 18 12.00 -10.64 5.92
C LEU A 18 11.39 -9.34 6.47
N ALA A 19 12.21 -8.37 6.87
CA ALA A 19 11.77 -7.05 7.31
C ALA A 19 11.04 -6.28 6.20
N LEU A 20 11.52 -6.40 4.96
CA LEU A 20 10.86 -5.80 3.79
C LEU A 20 9.49 -6.41 3.53
N SER A 21 9.37 -7.74 3.58
CA SER A 21 8.10 -8.45 3.40
C SER A 21 7.07 -8.00 4.45
N PHE A 22 7.40 -8.15 5.75
CA PHE A 22 6.52 -7.74 6.83
C PHE A 22 6.17 -6.25 6.81
N GLY A 23 7.15 -5.39 6.48
CA GLY A 23 6.90 -3.96 6.34
C GLY A 23 5.92 -3.64 5.22
N CYS A 24 5.96 -4.38 4.10
CA CYS A 24 4.98 -4.23 3.02
C CYS A 24 3.59 -4.72 3.45
N GLU A 25 3.49 -5.87 4.12
CA GLU A 25 2.23 -6.39 4.67
C GLU A 25 1.56 -5.40 5.63
N GLU A 26 2.32 -4.87 6.59
CA GLU A 26 1.83 -3.88 7.57
C GLU A 26 1.36 -2.59 6.87
N CYS A 27 2.16 -2.09 5.92
CA CYS A 27 1.79 -0.90 5.14
C CYS A 27 0.52 -1.13 4.31
N LEU A 28 0.36 -2.30 3.68
CA LEU A 28 -0.84 -2.67 2.95
C LEU A 28 -2.07 -2.69 3.86
N ALA A 29 -1.97 -3.32 5.02
CA ALA A 29 -3.03 -3.33 6.01
C ALA A 29 -3.43 -1.92 6.44
N GLY A 30 -2.44 -1.06 6.72
CA GLY A 30 -2.67 0.34 7.07
C GLY A 30 -3.35 1.16 5.97
N LEU A 31 -2.94 1.00 4.71
CA LEU A 31 -3.57 1.68 3.58
C LEU A 31 -5.01 1.20 3.35
N CYS A 32 -5.26 -0.11 3.41
CA CYS A 32 -6.60 -0.68 3.29
C CYS A 32 -7.53 -0.22 4.43
N HIS A 33 -7.01 -0.14 5.66
CA HIS A 33 -7.74 0.41 6.79
C HIS A 33 -8.06 1.90 6.59
N THR A 34 -7.09 2.68 6.14
CA THR A 34 -7.26 4.11 5.83
C THR A 34 -8.34 4.33 4.77
N LEU A 35 -8.35 3.52 3.71
CA LEU A 35 -9.39 3.60 2.68
C LEU A 35 -10.78 3.28 3.21
N HIS A 36 -10.92 2.26 4.07
CA HIS A 36 -12.20 1.96 4.72
C HIS A 36 -12.66 3.12 5.59
N PHE A 37 -11.78 3.65 6.44
CA PHE A 37 -12.10 4.79 7.31
C PHE A 37 -12.53 6.03 6.51
N LEU A 38 -11.84 6.33 5.40
CA LEU A 38 -12.22 7.43 4.51
C LEU A 38 -13.61 7.19 3.90
N GLY A 39 -13.90 5.96 3.46
CA GLY A 39 -15.22 5.58 2.95
C GLY A 39 -16.32 5.80 3.98
N ASP A 40 -16.13 5.30 5.20
CA ASP A 40 -17.09 5.44 6.31
C ASP A 40 -17.29 6.91 6.70
N SER A 41 -16.21 7.70 6.71
CA SER A 41 -16.26 9.14 6.99
C SER A 41 -17.09 9.88 5.95
N LEU A 42 -16.94 9.57 4.66
CA LEU A 42 -17.72 10.18 3.59
C LEU A 42 -19.20 9.82 3.67
N VAL A 43 -19.51 8.56 3.99
CA VAL A 43 -20.89 8.11 4.22
C VAL A 43 -21.50 8.83 5.42
N THR A 44 -20.75 9.01 6.50
CA THR A 44 -21.21 9.70 7.71
C THR A 44 -21.53 11.16 7.40
N VAL A 45 -20.61 11.88 6.75
CA VAL A 45 -20.80 13.29 6.35
C VAL A 45 -21.97 13.46 5.37
N ALA A 46 -22.22 12.49 4.50
CA ALA A 46 -23.37 12.54 3.60
C ALA A 46 -24.72 12.37 4.33
N ASN A 47 -24.73 11.72 5.50
CA ASN A 47 -25.95 11.44 6.28
C ASN A 47 -26.20 12.44 7.43
N GLU A 48 -25.16 13.12 7.92
CA GLU A 48 -25.26 14.12 8.99
C GLU A 48 -25.13 15.54 8.40
N ASP A 49 -26.27 16.26 8.33
CA ASP A 49 -26.43 17.66 7.88
C ASP A 49 -25.31 18.20 6.95
N PRO A 50 -25.46 18.04 5.62
CA PRO A 50 -24.34 18.10 4.69
C PRO A 50 -23.81 19.53 4.57
N VAL A 51 -22.70 19.81 5.25
CA VAL A 51 -21.82 20.89 4.80
C VAL A 51 -21.26 20.46 3.45
N PRO A 52 -21.60 21.16 2.34
CA PRO A 52 -21.13 20.74 1.03
C PRO A 52 -19.61 20.87 0.97
N PHE A 53 -18.93 19.78 0.57
CA PHE A 53 -17.51 19.85 0.24
C PHE A 53 -17.27 20.87 -0.88
N SER A 54 -16.23 21.67 -0.74
CA SER A 54 -15.78 22.51 -1.84
C SER A 54 -15.29 21.64 -3.01
N ALA A 55 -15.38 22.15 -4.25
CA ALA A 55 -14.85 21.44 -5.41
C ALA A 55 -13.34 21.13 -5.27
N GLU A 56 -12.60 22.01 -4.59
CA GLU A 56 -11.19 21.81 -4.28
C GLU A 56 -10.99 20.63 -3.32
N SER A 57 -11.77 20.55 -2.25
CA SER A 57 -11.70 19.45 -1.28
C SER A 57 -11.99 18.09 -1.93
N VAL A 58 -12.99 18.03 -2.81
CA VAL A 58 -13.32 16.81 -3.57
C VAL A 58 -12.17 16.44 -4.52
N CYS A 59 -11.60 17.42 -5.21
CA CYS A 59 -10.47 17.21 -6.11
C CYS A 59 -9.24 16.68 -5.36
N GLN A 60 -8.89 17.27 -4.21
CA GLN A 60 -7.78 16.83 -3.37
C GLN A 60 -8.00 15.43 -2.79
N LEU A 61 -9.23 15.13 -2.35
CA LEU A 61 -9.60 13.78 -1.92
C LEU A 61 -9.41 12.76 -3.05
N GLY A 62 -9.87 13.08 -4.27
CA GLY A 62 -9.67 12.23 -5.44
C GLY A 62 -8.19 11.96 -5.75
N HIS A 63 -7.34 12.99 -5.67
CA HIS A 63 -5.89 12.82 -5.82
C HIS A 63 -5.30 11.91 -4.74
N SER A 64 -5.67 12.11 -3.48
CA SER A 64 -5.21 11.28 -2.37
C SER A 64 -5.61 9.82 -2.54
N LEU A 65 -6.87 9.55 -2.92
CA LEU A 65 -7.36 8.20 -3.21
C LEU A 65 -6.60 7.57 -4.38
N ALA A 66 -6.36 8.33 -5.46
CA ALA A 66 -5.58 7.86 -6.59
C ALA A 66 -4.15 7.49 -6.18
N CYS A 67 -3.47 8.34 -5.42
CA CYS A 67 -2.12 8.05 -4.89
C CYS A 67 -2.10 6.78 -4.03
N ILE A 68 -3.00 6.66 -3.05
CA ILE A 68 -3.10 5.47 -2.19
C ILE A 68 -3.36 4.21 -3.02
N SER A 69 -4.27 4.28 -3.99
CA SER A 69 -4.61 3.14 -4.86
C SER A 69 -3.44 2.66 -5.73
N GLN A 70 -2.49 3.54 -6.06
CA GLN A 70 -1.28 3.19 -6.81
C GLN A 70 -0.20 2.56 -5.90
N LEU A 71 -0.18 2.92 -4.62
CA LEU A 71 0.78 2.37 -3.64
C LEU A 71 0.46 0.93 -3.27
N ILE A 72 -0.82 0.56 -3.18
CA ILE A 72 -1.26 -0.81 -2.83
C ILE A 72 -0.60 -1.86 -3.75
N PRO A 73 -0.81 -1.83 -5.08
CA PRO A 73 -0.23 -2.85 -5.95
C PRO A 73 1.30 -2.74 -6.08
N ALA A 74 1.87 -1.57 -5.81
CA ALA A 74 3.32 -1.41 -5.71
C ALA A 74 3.90 -2.16 -4.49
N LEU A 75 3.28 -1.99 -3.32
CA LEU A 75 3.67 -2.69 -2.08
C LEU A 75 3.43 -4.20 -2.18
N ALA A 76 2.29 -4.63 -2.75
CA ALA A 76 2.02 -6.06 -2.95
C ALA A 76 3.04 -6.73 -3.89
N LEU A 77 3.52 -6.01 -4.91
CA LEU A 77 4.58 -6.51 -5.78
C LEU A 77 5.94 -6.59 -5.07
N LEU A 78 6.24 -5.62 -4.19
CA LEU A 78 7.46 -5.61 -3.37
C LEU A 78 7.45 -6.77 -2.37
N GLU A 79 6.36 -6.96 -1.65
CA GLU A 79 6.12 -8.08 -0.73
C GLU A 79 6.31 -9.43 -1.43
N ALA A 80 5.61 -9.65 -2.54
CA ALA A 80 5.72 -10.90 -3.31
C ALA A 80 7.13 -11.16 -3.85
N LYS A 81 7.92 -10.11 -4.13
CA LYS A 81 9.32 -10.25 -4.50
C LYS A 81 10.20 -10.63 -3.30
N ALA A 82 9.99 -10.00 -2.16
CA ALA A 82 10.72 -10.29 -0.93
C ALA A 82 10.47 -11.73 -0.47
N ASP A 83 9.20 -12.16 -0.45
CA ASP A 83 8.81 -13.53 -0.07
C ASP A 83 9.50 -14.59 -0.93
N ARG A 84 9.50 -14.40 -2.26
CA ARG A 84 10.18 -15.32 -3.19
C ARG A 84 11.65 -15.49 -2.87
N GLN A 85 12.32 -14.44 -2.41
CA GLN A 85 13.73 -14.52 -2.03
C GLN A 85 13.94 -15.23 -0.70
N VAL A 86 13.07 -15.01 0.28
CA VAL A 86 13.10 -15.76 1.54
C VAL A 86 12.98 -17.27 1.25
N PHE A 87 11.98 -17.69 0.45
CA PHE A 87 11.82 -19.09 0.08
C PHE A 87 12.98 -19.65 -0.76
N ALA A 88 13.59 -18.83 -1.64
CA ALA A 88 14.74 -19.25 -2.43
C ALA A 88 15.99 -19.48 -1.55
N ASN A 89 16.22 -18.64 -0.54
CA ASN A 89 17.33 -18.79 0.39
C ASN A 89 17.14 -19.99 1.33
N ASP A 90 15.92 -20.23 1.82
CA ASP A 90 15.59 -21.42 2.65
C ASP A 90 15.74 -22.75 1.88
N SER A 91 15.59 -22.72 0.55
CA SER A 91 15.77 -23.92 -0.30
C SER A 91 17.25 -24.24 -0.59
N LEU A 92 18.16 -23.31 -0.32
CA LEU A 92 19.60 -23.41 -0.57
C LEU A 92 20.43 -23.68 0.70
N SER A 93 19.80 -23.59 1.89
CA SER A 93 20.36 -23.91 3.21
C SER A 93 20.07 -25.33 3.64
#